data_AF-A0A392QFP9-F1
#
_entry.id   AF-A0A392QFP9-F1
#
_cell.length_a   1.000
_cell.length_b   1.000
_cell.length_c   1.000
_cell.angle_alpha   90.00
_cell.angle_beta   90.00
_cell.angle_gamma   90.00
#
_symmetry.space_group_name_H-M   'P 1'
#
loop_
_entity.id
_entity.type
_entity.pdbx_description
1 polymer ?
#
loop_
_entity_poly.entity_id
_entity_poly.type
_entity_poly.pdbx_seq_one_letter_code
_entity_poly.pdbx_strand_id
1 'polypeptide(L)'
;MNASSRIISASEAFAGYFTPYQSSYCLESSLNKTKTKGKILVCRHVERSTESKVKKSKIVKEAGGVGMILIDETDQDVAVPFVIPSAIVGKKKGEKILSYIKTTRFVL
;
A
#
# COMPACT_ATOMS: atom_id res chain seq x y z
N MET A 1 -1.07 22.62 5.98
CA MET A 1 -0.69 21.22 5.73
C MET A 1 0.25 20.81 6.85
N ASN A 2 -0.26 20.19 7.93
CA ASN A 2 0.55 19.86 9.10
C ASN A 2 0.01 18.60 9.81
N ALA A 3 -0.24 17.55 9.03
CA ALA A 3 -0.68 16.26 9.57
C ALA A 3 0.30 15.18 9.09
N SER A 4 1.07 14.64 10.03
CA SER A 4 1.87 13.44 9.79
C SER A 4 0.95 12.29 9.39
N SER A 5 1.17 11.72 8.21
CA SER A 5 0.36 10.60 7.71
C SER A 5 0.98 9.29 8.18
N ARG A 6 0.21 8.47 8.89
CA ARG A 6 0.68 7.17 9.36
C ARG A 6 0.82 6.19 8.19
N ILE A 7 1.94 5.48 8.13
CA ILE A 7 2.15 4.36 7.21
C ILE A 7 1.58 3.09 7.84
N ILE A 8 0.79 2.31 7.09
CA ILE A 8 0.29 1.01 7.53
C ILE A 8 0.48 -0.06 6.45
N SER A 9 0.53 -1.32 6.86
CA SER A 9 0.41 -2.43 5.91
C SER A 9 -1.02 -2.48 5.35
N ALA A 10 -1.18 -2.63 4.03
CA ALA A 10 -2.51 -2.80 3.44
C ALA A 10 -3.23 -4.07 3.97
N SER A 11 -2.48 -5.06 4.47
CA SER A 11 -3.05 -6.23 5.14
C SER A 11 -3.81 -5.89 6.43
N GLU A 12 -3.47 -4.80 7.13
CA GLU A 12 -4.18 -4.36 8.33
C GLU A 12 -5.49 -3.63 7.98
N ALA A 13 -5.60 -3.11 6.75
CA ALA A 13 -6.74 -2.40 6.22
C ALA A 13 -7.70 -3.28 5.41
N PHE A 14 -7.73 -4.60 5.64
CA PHE A 14 -8.62 -5.51 4.89
C PHE A 14 -10.10 -5.20 5.11
N ALA A 15 -10.88 -5.26 4.03
CA ALA A 15 -12.34 -5.29 4.05
C ALA A 15 -12.84 -6.70 4.43
N GLY A 16 -13.98 -6.81 5.11
CA GLY A 16 -14.44 -8.06 5.74
C GLY A 16 -14.66 -9.26 4.80
N TYR A 17 -14.80 -9.03 3.49
CA TYR A 17 -14.91 -10.08 2.47
C TYR A 17 -13.56 -10.55 1.90
N PHE A 18 -12.45 -9.89 2.27
CA PHE A 18 -11.11 -10.18 1.78
C PHE A 18 -10.20 -10.60 2.92
N THR A 19 -9.28 -11.50 2.63
CA THR A 19 -8.22 -11.85 3.58
C THR A 19 -7.21 -10.70 3.71
N PRO A 20 -6.47 -10.62 4.84
CA PRO A 20 -5.32 -9.73 4.97
C PRO A 20 -4.29 -9.91 3.85
N TYR A 21 -4.09 -11.15 3.40
CA TYR A 21 -3.17 -11.46 2.30
C TYR A 21 -3.63 -10.84 0.98
N GLN A 22 -4.89 -11.07 0.58
CA GLN A 22 -5.46 -10.47 -0.64
C GLN A 22 -5.42 -8.95 -0.59
N SER A 23 -5.75 -8.37 0.56
CA SER A 23 -5.75 -6.91 0.75
C SER A 23 -4.34 -6.31 0.70
N SER A 24 -3.30 -7.10 1.01
CA SER A 24 -1.91 -6.66 0.88
C SER A 24 -1.51 -6.32 -0.56
N TYR A 25 -2.26 -6.81 -1.56
CA TYR A 25 -2.07 -6.46 -2.97
C TYR A 25 -2.87 -5.25 -3.42
N CYS A 26 -3.65 -4.61 -2.53
CA CYS A 26 -4.47 -3.44 -2.86
C CYS A 26 -5.37 -3.70 -4.07
N LEU A 27 -6.07 -4.82 -4.04
CA LEU A 27 -7.03 -5.25 -5.05
C LEU A 27 -8.33 -4.45 -4.93
N GLU A 28 -9.11 -4.46 -6.00
CA GLU A 28 -10.41 -3.80 -6.05
C GLU A 28 -11.30 -4.26 -4.89
N SER A 29 -11.92 -3.30 -4.19
CA SER A 29 -12.77 -3.52 -3.01
C SER A 29 -12.11 -4.19 -1.80
N SER A 30 -10.81 -4.51 -1.85
CA SER A 30 -10.11 -5.20 -0.76
C SER A 30 -9.79 -4.33 0.46
N LEU A 31 -9.82 -3.00 0.30
CA LEU A 31 -9.44 -2.05 1.34
C LEU A 31 -10.67 -1.50 2.09
N ASN A 32 -10.63 -1.59 3.40
CA ASN A 32 -11.59 -0.94 4.29
C ASN A 32 -11.33 0.58 4.32
N LYS A 33 -12.32 1.36 3.88
CA LYS A 33 -12.21 2.82 3.78
C LYS A 33 -11.87 3.50 5.12
N THR A 34 -12.47 3.07 6.22
CA THR A 34 -12.23 3.64 7.55
C THR A 34 -10.79 3.42 8.01
N LYS A 35 -10.25 2.21 7.78
CA LYS A 35 -8.86 1.89 8.13
C LYS A 35 -7.84 2.55 7.19
N THR A 36 -8.23 2.91 5.98
CA THR A 36 -7.35 3.45 4.93
C THR A 36 -7.27 4.98 4.95
N LYS A 37 -8.37 5.65 5.32
CA LYS A 37 -8.51 7.12 5.26
C LYS A 37 -7.34 7.86 5.90
N GLY A 38 -6.69 8.74 5.13
CA GLY A 38 -5.61 9.61 5.61
C GLY A 38 -4.27 8.91 5.84
N LYS A 39 -4.09 7.67 5.35
CA LYS A 39 -2.87 6.86 5.57
C LYS A 39 -2.08 6.65 4.29
N ILE A 40 -0.81 6.30 4.46
CA ILE A 40 0.05 5.80 3.38
C ILE A 40 0.04 4.27 3.47
N LEU A 41 -0.27 3.60 2.36
CA LEU A 41 -0.47 2.15 2.34
C LEU A 41 0.74 1.46 1.74
N VAL A 42 1.23 0.43 2.40
CA VAL A 42 2.21 -0.50 1.82
C VAL A 42 1.47 -1.62 1.10
N CYS A 43 1.55 -1.62 -0.23
CA CYS A 43 0.96 -2.59 -1.13
C CYS A 43 2.04 -3.50 -1.72
N ARG A 44 1.66 -4.68 -2.19
CA ARG A 44 2.52 -5.63 -2.91
C ARG A 44 2.18 -5.72 -4.39
N HIS A 45 3.18 -6.03 -5.20
CA HIS A 45 3.07 -6.43 -6.59
C HIS A 45 3.77 -7.78 -6.78
N VAL A 46 3.26 -8.61 -7.69
CA VAL A 46 3.87 -9.90 -8.04
C VAL A 46 4.30 -9.82 -9.50
N GLU A 47 5.47 -10.39 -9.78
CA GLU A 47 5.97 -10.56 -11.15
C GLU A 47 4.92 -11.27 -12.02
N ARG A 48 4.79 -10.86 -13.28
CA ARG A 48 3.83 -11.41 -14.26
C ARG A 48 2.36 -11.25 -13.88
N SER A 49 2.02 -10.43 -12.89
CA SER A 49 0.62 -10.09 -12.64
C SER A 49 0.07 -9.24 -13.79
N THR A 50 -1.18 -9.51 -14.18
CA THR A 50 -1.95 -8.64 -15.10
C THR A 50 -2.48 -7.39 -14.40
N GLU A 51 -2.23 -7.26 -13.09
CA GLU A 51 -2.74 -6.20 -12.23
C GLU A 51 -1.97 -4.89 -12.46
N SER A 52 -2.62 -3.89 -13.05
CA SER A 52 -2.01 -2.59 -13.28
C SER A 52 -1.56 -1.90 -11.98
N LYS A 53 -0.28 -1.49 -11.94
CA LYS A 53 0.29 -0.69 -10.84
C LYS A 53 -0.41 0.66 -10.67
N VAL A 54 -0.80 1.28 -11.79
CA VAL A 54 -1.61 2.51 -11.78
C VAL A 54 -2.98 2.25 -11.15
N LYS A 55 -3.64 1.14 -11.50
CA LYS A 55 -4.93 0.74 -10.92
C LYS A 55 -4.84 0.59 -9.40
N LYS A 56 -3.76 0.01 -8.86
CA LYS A 56 -3.53 -0.08 -7.40
C LYS A 56 -3.49 1.30 -6.73
N SER A 57 -2.79 2.27 -7.31
CA SER A 57 -2.78 3.64 -6.76
C SER A 57 -4.16 4.31 -6.79
N LYS A 58 -4.98 4.01 -7.81
CA LYS A 58 -6.36 4.49 -7.90
C LYS A 58 -7.24 3.87 -6.81
N ILE A 59 -7.14 2.57 -6.59
CA ILE A 59 -7.85 1.85 -5.52
C ILE A 59 -7.50 2.44 -4.15
N VAL A 60 -6.21 2.67 -3.88
CA VAL A 60 -5.76 3.28 -2.62
C VAL A 60 -6.37 4.69 -2.45
N LYS A 61 -6.37 5.50 -3.51
CA LYS A 61 -6.99 6.84 -3.51
C LYS A 61 -8.50 6.77 -3.22
N GLU A 62 -9.22 5.89 -3.89
CA GLU A 62 -10.67 5.70 -3.72
C GLU A 62 -11.04 5.17 -2.33
N ALA A 63 -10.15 4.41 -1.70
CA ALA A 63 -10.28 3.98 -0.31
C ALA A 63 -9.90 5.09 0.71
N GLY A 64 -9.45 6.26 0.23
CA GLY A 64 -9.12 7.42 1.06
C GLY A 64 -7.65 7.49 1.50
N GLY A 65 -6.78 6.63 0.96
CA GLY A 65 -5.34 6.70 1.19
C GLY A 65 -4.71 7.92 0.52
N VAL A 66 -3.69 8.49 1.17
CA VAL A 66 -3.01 9.72 0.71
C VAL A 66 -1.67 9.45 0.05
N GLY A 67 -1.18 8.22 0.10
CA GLY A 67 0.02 7.78 -0.60
C GLY A 67 0.17 6.25 -0.62
N MET A 68 1.11 5.76 -1.41
CA MET A 68 1.34 4.32 -1.57
C MET A 68 2.83 3.98 -1.64
N ILE A 69 3.26 2.95 -0.92
CA ILE A 69 4.54 2.31 -1.12
C ILE A 69 4.25 0.97 -1.78
N LEU A 70 4.74 0.76 -3.00
CA LEU A 70 4.55 -0.47 -3.75
C LEU A 70 5.81 -1.33 -3.65
N ILE A 71 5.68 -2.51 -3.02
CA ILE A 71 6.74 -3.50 -2.98
C ILE A 71 6.70 -4.28 -4.29
N ASP A 72 7.78 -4.20 -5.08
CA ASP A 72 7.90 -4.81 -6.40
C ASP A 72 9.36 -5.27 -6.64
N GLU A 73 9.56 -6.51 -7.07
CA GLU A 73 10.91 -7.10 -7.26
C GLU A 73 11.50 -6.83 -8.64
N THR A 74 10.68 -6.64 -9.69
CA THR A 74 11.18 -6.60 -11.09
C THR A 74 11.42 -5.20 -11.64
N ASP A 75 10.58 -4.24 -11.27
CA ASP A 75 10.46 -2.99 -12.03
C ASP A 75 10.73 -1.77 -11.14
N GLN A 76 11.92 -1.70 -10.55
CA GLN A 76 12.34 -0.49 -9.84
C GLN A 76 12.75 0.65 -10.78
N ASP A 77 13.13 0.33 -12.02
CA ASP A 77 13.68 1.31 -12.99
C ASP A 77 12.65 1.75 -14.05
N VAL A 78 11.40 1.29 -13.95
CA VAL A 78 10.31 1.67 -14.85
C VAL A 78 9.45 2.74 -14.18
N ALA A 79 9.36 3.91 -14.82
CA ALA A 79 8.50 4.99 -14.35
C ALA A 79 7.01 4.62 -14.49
N VAL A 80 6.27 4.67 -13.37
CA VAL A 80 4.83 4.39 -13.35
C VAL A 80 4.07 5.68 -12.97
N PRO A 81 3.09 6.12 -13.79
CA PRO A 81 2.34 7.35 -13.52
C PRO A 81 1.23 7.09 -12.47
N PHE A 82 1.60 7.03 -11.20
CA PHE A 82 0.66 6.84 -10.10
C PHE A 82 -0.25 8.06 -9.88
N VAL A 83 -1.51 7.85 -9.47
CA VAL A 83 -2.50 8.93 -9.27
C VAL A 83 -2.46 9.59 -7.89
N ILE A 84 -1.58 9.11 -7.01
CA ILE A 84 -1.26 9.63 -5.67
C ILE A 84 0.26 9.52 -5.44
N PRO A 85 0.87 10.32 -4.53
CA PRO A 85 2.28 10.19 -4.19
C PRO A 85 2.64 8.74 -3.87
N SER A 86 3.58 8.19 -4.65
CA SER A 86 3.91 6.77 -4.57
C SER A 86 5.39 6.51 -4.82
N ALA A 87 5.91 5.45 -4.22
CA ALA A 87 7.27 4.96 -4.45
C ALA A 87 7.28 3.45 -4.65
N ILE A 88 8.08 2.97 -5.59
CA ILE A 88 8.35 1.55 -5.79
C ILE A 88 9.60 1.19 -4.99
N VAL A 89 9.55 0.08 -4.25
CA VAL A 89 10.69 -0.44 -3.48
C VAL A 89 10.86 -1.94 -3.70
N GLY A 90 12.11 -2.40 -3.76
CA GLY A 90 12.40 -3.84 -3.78
C GLY A 90 11.98 -4.54 -2.49
N LYS A 91 11.72 -5.86 -2.57
CA LYS A 91 11.28 -6.69 -1.44
C LYS A 91 12.13 -6.55 -0.19
N LYS A 92 13.46 -6.54 -0.31
CA LYS A 92 14.35 -6.38 0.87
C LYS A 92 14.09 -5.07 1.62
N LYS A 93 13.85 -3.95 0.90
CA LYS A 93 13.50 -2.66 1.51
C LYS A 93 12.05 -2.68 2.01
N GLY A 94 11.13 -3.26 1.24
CA GLY A 94 9.73 -3.44 1.60
C GLY A 94 9.53 -4.20 2.92
N GLU A 95 10.23 -5.32 3.12
CA GLU A 95 10.15 -6.10 4.35
C GLU A 95 10.75 -5.35 5.56
N LYS A 96 11.78 -4.53 5.35
CA LYS A 96 12.28 -3.60 6.39
C LYS A 96 11.24 -2.55 6.77
N ILE A 97 10.55 -1.97 5.79
CA ILE A 97 9.46 -1.01 6.04
C ILE A 97 8.32 -1.67 6.81
N LEU A 98 7.91 -2.87 6.40
CA LEU A 98 6.86 -3.63 7.10
C LEU A 98 7.26 -4.01 8.52
N SER A 99 8.53 -4.38 8.74
CA SER A 99 9.07 -4.63 10.07
C SER A 99 9.01 -3.37 10.94
N TYR A 100 9.46 -2.23 10.42
CA TYR A 100 9.41 -0.93 11.11
C TYR A 100 7.97 -0.53 11.51
N ILE A 101 6.99 -0.74 10.63
CA ILE A 101 5.58 -0.45 10.92
C ILE A 101 5.07 -1.28 12.10
N LYS A 102 5.47 -2.56 12.18
CA LYS A 102 5.05 -3.47 13.26
C LYS A 102 5.68 -3.10 14.59
N THR A 103 6.94 -2.68 14.60
CA THR A 103 7.69 -2.38 15.84
C THR A 103 7.44 -0.96 16.35
N THR A 104 7.06 -0.03 15.49
CA THR A 104 6.87 1.39 15.83
C THR A 104 5.40 1.75 16.02
N ARG A 105 4.60 0.85 16.64
CA ARG A 105 3.27 1.24 17.10
C ARG A 105 3.43 2.31 18.17
N PHE A 106 3.33 3.57 17.76
CA PHE A 106 3.16 4.70 18.67
C PHE A 106 2.00 4.36 19.62
N VAL A 107 2.36 4.03 20.85
CA VAL A 107 1.48 4.10 22.01
C VAL A 107 1.34 5.59 22.29
N LEU A 108 0.22 6.16 21.85
CA LEU A 108 -0.30 7.43 22.33
C LEU A 108 -1.72 7.15 22.81
#